data_AF-A0A4Q0IEQ2-F1
#
_entry.id   AF-A0A4Q0IEQ2-F1
#
_cell.length_a   1.000
_cell.length_b   1.000
_cell.length_c   1.000
_cell.angle_alpha   90.00
_cell.angle_beta   90.00
_cell.angle_gamma   90.00
#
_symmetry.space_group_name_H-M   'P 1'
#
loop_
_entity.id
_entity.type
_entity.pdbx_description
1 polymer ?
#
loop_
_entity_poly.entity_id
_entity_poly.type
_entity_poly.pdbx_seq_one_letter_code
_entity_poly.pdbx_strand_id
1 'polypeptide(L)'
;MPVTPKAGLPRVHTFVIHGLEDACVAAVAAAEREGLVATVLTSFLEGDSRQAGLFLGALAREVRCRQRPVAPPCILIAAGETTVRLEGEAGSGGPSQELALAFAQQVGDLRGIGIAAIETE
;
A
#
# COMPACT_ATOMS: atom_id res chain seq x y z
N MET A 1 -5.68 14.62 41.14
CA MET A 1 -5.52 14.42 39.69
C MET A 1 -6.57 13.41 39.25
N PRO A 2 -7.43 13.72 38.26
CA PRO A 2 -8.32 12.73 37.67
C PRO A 2 -7.50 11.63 36.96
N VAL A 3 -8.02 10.41 36.96
CA VAL A 3 -7.40 9.23 36.33
C VAL A 3 -8.21 8.78 35.13
N THR A 4 -7.56 8.14 34.16
CA THR A 4 -8.24 7.58 32.98
C THR A 4 -9.27 6.52 33.40
N PRO A 5 -10.50 6.57 32.85
CA PRO A 5 -11.51 5.54 33.09
C PRO A 5 -11.00 4.15 32.70
N LYS A 6 -11.19 3.15 33.57
CA LYS A 6 -10.78 1.76 33.33
C LYS A 6 -11.86 0.90 32.64
N ALA A 7 -13.09 1.42 32.55
CA ALA A 7 -14.23 0.76 31.93
C ALA A 7 -14.79 1.65 30.81
N GLY A 8 -15.53 1.03 29.89
CA GLY A 8 -16.23 1.75 28.83
C GLY A 8 -17.19 2.80 29.39
N LEU A 9 -17.31 3.93 28.69
CA LEU A 9 -18.18 5.02 29.10
C LEU A 9 -19.59 4.79 28.53
N PRO A 10 -20.63 4.54 29.34
CA PRO A 10 -21.94 4.05 28.87
C PRO A 10 -22.73 5.06 28.02
N ARG A 11 -22.30 6.31 27.94
CA ARG A 11 -22.89 7.36 27.08
C ARG A 11 -22.00 7.72 25.89
N VAL A 12 -20.88 7.01 25.70
CA VAL A 12 -19.95 7.23 24.60
C VAL A 12 -19.99 5.99 23.71
N HIS A 13 -20.35 6.22 22.46
CA HIS A 13 -20.33 5.20 21.41
C HIS A 13 -19.34 5.66 20.35
N THR A 14 -18.39 4.81 20.01
CA THR A 14 -17.37 5.10 19.00
C THR A 14 -17.57 4.20 17.80
N PHE A 15 -17.63 4.80 16.62
CA PHE A 15 -17.73 4.11 15.36
C PHE A 15 -16.61 4.59 14.45
N VAL A 16 -15.94 3.66 13.78
CA VAL A 16 -15.01 3.98 12.69
C VAL A 16 -15.84 3.99 11.42
N ILE A 17 -16.05 5.19 10.84
CA ILE A 17 -16.89 5.38 9.65
C ILE A 17 -16.08 5.11 8.37
N HIS A 18 -14.80 5.41 8.41
CA HIS A 18 -13.87 5.13 7.33
C HIS A 18 -12.50 4.75 7.93
N GLY A 19 -11.89 3.73 7.35
CA GLY A 19 -10.52 3.33 7.62
C GLY A 19 -9.83 2.89 6.33
N LEU A 20 -8.55 2.60 6.43
CA LEU A 20 -7.73 2.23 5.28
C LEU A 20 -8.24 0.96 4.56
N GLU A 21 -8.79 0.02 5.31
CA GLU A 21 -9.42 -1.20 4.77
C GLU A 21 -10.57 -0.87 3.80
N ASP A 22 -11.36 0.17 4.07
CA ASP A 22 -12.47 0.57 3.20
C ASP A 22 -11.94 1.04 1.83
N ALA A 23 -10.78 1.70 1.80
CA ALA A 23 -10.12 2.08 0.56
C ALA A 23 -9.64 0.86 -0.23
N CYS A 24 -9.08 -0.15 0.44
CA CYS A 24 -8.71 -1.42 -0.19
C CYS A 24 -9.92 -2.14 -0.81
N VAL A 25 -11.02 -2.24 -0.06
CA VAL A 25 -12.27 -2.85 -0.54
C VAL A 25 -12.83 -2.07 -1.73
N ALA A 26 -12.81 -0.74 -1.68
CA ALA A 26 -13.25 0.10 -2.79
C ALA A 26 -12.37 -0.09 -4.05
N ALA A 27 -11.05 -0.22 -3.89
CA ALA A 27 -10.13 -0.47 -4.99
C ALA A 27 -10.34 -1.85 -5.62
N VAL A 28 -10.58 -2.91 -4.82
CA VAL A 28 -10.96 -4.23 -5.32
C VAL A 28 -12.25 -4.14 -6.15
N ALA A 29 -13.31 -3.56 -5.58
CA ALA A 29 -14.58 -3.41 -6.26
C ALA A 29 -14.47 -2.59 -7.55
N ALA A 30 -13.58 -1.60 -7.60
CA ALA A 30 -13.31 -0.82 -8.81
C ALA A 30 -12.63 -1.66 -9.90
N ALA A 31 -11.61 -2.44 -9.54
CA ALA A 31 -10.91 -3.32 -10.47
C ALA A 31 -11.81 -4.44 -11.03
N GLU A 32 -12.66 -5.04 -10.19
CA GLU A 32 -13.58 -6.09 -10.59
C GLU A 32 -14.64 -5.58 -11.58
N ARG A 33 -15.10 -4.33 -11.45
CA ARG A 33 -16.00 -3.70 -12.43
C ARG A 33 -15.37 -3.56 -13.81
N GLU A 34 -14.05 -3.45 -13.89
CA GLU A 34 -13.28 -3.43 -15.14
C GLU A 34 -12.88 -4.84 -15.60
N GLY A 35 -13.34 -5.90 -14.94
CA GLY A 35 -13.04 -7.29 -15.28
C GLY A 35 -11.63 -7.74 -14.88
N LEU A 36 -10.97 -7.04 -13.96
CA LEU A 36 -9.63 -7.38 -13.48
C LEU A 36 -9.70 -8.10 -12.13
N VAL A 37 -8.87 -9.14 -11.98
CA VAL A 37 -8.67 -9.79 -10.68
C VAL A 37 -7.86 -8.86 -9.79
N ALA A 38 -8.38 -8.51 -8.62
CA ALA A 38 -7.67 -7.73 -7.61
C ALA A 38 -7.43 -8.53 -6.34
N THR A 39 -6.27 -8.34 -5.72
CA THR A 39 -5.91 -9.03 -4.48
C THR A 39 -5.27 -8.07 -3.50
N VAL A 40 -5.85 -7.95 -2.31
CA VAL A 40 -5.24 -7.24 -1.19
C VAL A 40 -4.15 -8.12 -0.59
N LEU A 41 -2.92 -7.62 -0.60
CA LEU A 41 -1.76 -8.27 0.02
C LEU A 41 -1.72 -7.98 1.53
N THR A 42 -1.97 -6.72 1.90
CA THR A 42 -1.99 -6.24 3.27
C THR A 42 -2.60 -4.83 3.34
N SER A 43 -3.29 -4.52 4.42
CA SER A 43 -3.68 -3.16 4.85
C SER A 43 -2.83 -2.65 6.04
N PHE A 44 -1.71 -3.32 6.30
CA PHE A 44 -0.76 -3.06 7.39
C PHE A 44 0.67 -2.91 6.85
N LEU A 45 0.85 -2.38 5.63
CA LEU A 45 2.19 -2.13 5.10
C LEU A 45 2.86 -1.02 5.91
N GLU A 46 3.91 -1.36 6.64
CA GLU A 46 4.68 -0.40 7.43
C GLU A 46 6.18 -0.58 7.17
N GLY A 47 6.95 0.45 7.52
CA GLY A 47 8.42 0.41 7.47
C GLY A 47 9.01 1.39 6.46
N ASP A 48 10.15 1.02 5.88
CA ASP A 48 10.89 1.88 4.97
C ASP A 48 10.31 1.85 3.55
N SER A 49 10.04 3.03 3.00
CA SER A 49 9.38 3.19 1.69
C SER A 49 10.19 2.61 0.54
N ARG A 50 11.52 2.76 0.57
CA ARG A 50 12.41 2.19 -0.44
C ARG A 50 12.39 0.67 -0.39
N GLN A 51 12.47 0.08 0.80
CA GLN A 51 12.39 -1.37 0.96
C GLN A 51 11.03 -1.94 0.52
N ALA A 52 9.93 -1.25 0.86
CA ALA A 52 8.60 -1.63 0.40
C ALA A 52 8.49 -1.61 -1.14
N GLY A 53 9.02 -0.56 -1.79
CA GLY A 53 9.04 -0.45 -3.25
C GLY A 53 9.85 -1.57 -3.92
N LEU A 54 11.04 -1.88 -3.39
CA LEU A 54 11.87 -3.00 -3.87
C LEU A 54 11.14 -4.35 -3.71
N PHE A 55 10.46 -4.57 -2.58
CA PHE A 55 9.70 -5.80 -2.36
C PHE A 55 8.53 -5.94 -3.34
N LEU A 56 7.72 -4.89 -3.50
CA LEU A 56 6.60 -4.88 -4.44
C LEU A 56 7.06 -5.05 -5.88
N GLY A 57 8.21 -4.47 -6.25
CA GLY A 57 8.82 -4.67 -7.57
C GLY A 57 9.25 -6.11 -7.79
N ALA A 58 9.84 -6.76 -6.79
CA ALA A 58 10.20 -8.18 -6.86
C ALA A 58 8.96 -9.08 -7.02
N LEU A 59 7.88 -8.78 -6.29
CA LEU A 59 6.60 -9.49 -6.42
C LEU A 59 5.98 -9.30 -7.80
N ALA A 60 5.97 -8.07 -8.33
CA ALA A 60 5.45 -7.80 -9.65
C ALA A 60 6.23 -8.54 -10.76
N ARG A 61 7.56 -8.68 -10.58
CA ARG A 61 8.40 -9.51 -11.46
C ARG A 61 8.02 -10.99 -11.39
N GLU A 62 7.76 -11.53 -10.19
CA GLU A 62 7.31 -12.92 -10.04
C GLU A 62 5.97 -13.15 -10.74
N VAL A 63 5.01 -12.24 -10.57
CA VAL A 63 3.72 -12.29 -11.28
C VAL A 63 3.91 -12.23 -12.79
N ARG A 64 4.72 -11.29 -13.29
CA ARG A 64 4.93 -11.12 -14.73
C ARG A 64 5.63 -12.33 -15.36
N CYS A 65 6.69 -12.83 -14.72
CA CYS A 65 7.55 -13.84 -15.30
C CYS A 65 7.09 -15.27 -15.01
N ARG A 66 6.37 -15.49 -13.90
CA ARG A 66 6.01 -16.82 -13.39
C ARG A 66 4.52 -17.00 -13.14
N GLN A 67 3.69 -15.97 -13.36
CA GLN A 67 2.23 -16.02 -13.21
C GLN A 67 1.77 -16.51 -11.83
N ARG A 68 2.52 -16.17 -10.79
CA ARG A 68 2.21 -16.49 -9.40
C ARG A 68 2.64 -15.35 -8.47
N PRO A 69 2.01 -15.18 -7.29
CA PRO A 69 0.91 -15.97 -6.75
C PRO A 69 -0.43 -15.75 -7.47
N VAL A 70 -0.54 -14.71 -8.30
CA VAL A 70 -1.71 -14.39 -9.12
C VAL A 70 -1.29 -14.28 -10.58
N ALA A 71 -2.16 -14.71 -11.51
CA ALA A 71 -1.89 -14.63 -12.94
C ALA A 71 -2.30 -13.25 -13.51
N PRO A 72 -1.51 -12.65 -14.42
CA PRO A 72 -1.90 -11.42 -15.10
C PRO A 72 -3.02 -11.67 -16.14
N PRO A 73 -3.87 -10.67 -16.45
CA PRO A 73 -3.88 -9.31 -15.90
C PRO A 73 -4.49 -9.27 -14.48
N CYS A 74 -3.82 -8.61 -13.55
CA CYS A 74 -4.27 -8.51 -12.16
C CYS A 74 -3.82 -7.20 -11.51
N ILE A 75 -4.48 -6.82 -10.42
CA ILE A 75 -4.10 -5.73 -9.53
C ILE A 75 -3.73 -6.30 -8.16
N LEU A 76 -2.58 -5.88 -7.64
CA LEU A 76 -2.17 -6.17 -6.27
C LEU A 76 -2.28 -4.89 -5.46
N ILE A 77 -2.93 -4.96 -4.30
CA ILE A 77 -3.19 -3.80 -3.44
C ILE A 77 -2.43 -4.01 -2.14
N ALA A 78 -1.56 -3.08 -1.80
CA ALA A 78 -0.93 -2.98 -0.48
C ALA A 78 -1.19 -1.58 0.04
N ALA A 79 -1.70 -1.49 1.26
CA ALA A 79 -1.98 -0.24 1.93
C ALA A 79 -1.35 -0.24 3.33
N GLY A 80 -0.95 0.94 3.78
CA GLY A 80 -0.43 1.19 5.11
C GLY A 80 0.35 2.51 5.11
N GLU A 81 1.20 2.70 6.11
CA GLU A 81 1.99 3.91 6.30
C GLU A 81 3.49 3.56 6.24
N THR A 82 4.16 3.95 5.17
CA THR A 82 5.62 3.81 5.05
C THR A 82 6.32 5.13 5.35
N THR A 83 7.56 5.05 5.79
CA THR A 83 8.36 6.22 6.17
C THR A 83 9.62 6.31 5.35
N VAL A 84 10.20 7.50 5.27
CA VAL A 84 11.52 7.74 4.69
C VAL A 84 12.42 8.25 5.79
N ARG A 85 13.55 7.58 5.99
CA ARG A 85 14.61 8.11 6.85
C ARG A 85 15.49 9.05 6.04
N LEU A 86 15.55 10.30 6.46
CA LEU A 86 16.42 11.31 5.88
C LEU A 86 17.74 11.34 6.65
N GLU A 87 18.85 11.21 5.93
CA GLU A 87 20.20 11.34 6.46
C GLU A 87 20.86 12.58 5.83
N GLY A 88 21.02 13.65 6.60
CA GLY A 88 21.59 14.92 6.12
C GLY A 88 20.57 15.85 5.47
N GLU A 89 21.01 16.63 4.49
CA GLU A 89 20.14 17.57 3.76
C GLU A 89 19.11 16.81 2.91
N ALA A 90 17.85 17.18 3.05
CA ALA A 90 16.74 16.56 2.34
C ALA A 90 16.53 17.21 0.97
N GLY A 91 16.23 16.38 -0.04
CA GLY A 91 15.69 16.82 -1.32
C GLY A 91 14.17 17.05 -1.26
N SER A 92 13.53 17.12 -2.42
CA SER A 92 12.07 17.13 -2.53
C SER A 92 11.55 15.72 -2.82
N GLY A 93 10.60 15.26 -2.01
CA GLY A 93 9.90 14.00 -2.22
C GLY A 93 9.10 13.57 -1.00
N GLY A 94 8.58 12.35 -1.03
CA GLY A 94 7.83 11.75 0.08
C GLY A 94 7.77 10.22 0.00
N PRO A 95 7.19 9.56 1.01
CA PRO A 95 7.10 8.09 1.09
C PRO A 95 6.55 7.42 -0.17
N SER A 96 5.41 7.89 -0.68
CA SER A 96 4.83 7.33 -1.91
C SER A 96 5.76 7.45 -3.12
N GLN A 97 6.47 8.57 -3.23
CA GLN A 97 7.39 8.82 -4.35
C GLN A 97 8.66 7.98 -4.23
N GLU A 98 9.22 7.83 -3.02
CA GLU A 98 10.36 6.96 -2.75
C GLU A 98 10.03 5.49 -3.06
N LEU A 99 8.84 5.04 -2.67
CA LEU A 99 8.33 3.69 -2.95
C LEU A 99 8.20 3.46 -4.45
N ALA A 100 7.53 4.38 -5.17
CA ALA A 100 7.35 4.27 -6.62
C ALA A 100 8.69 4.28 -7.37
N LEU A 101 9.64 5.10 -6.94
CA LEU A 101 10.98 5.16 -7.52
C LEU A 101 11.75 3.85 -7.31
N ALA A 102 11.74 3.31 -6.09
CA ALA A 102 12.39 2.05 -5.77
C ALA A 102 11.75 0.87 -6.53
N PHE A 103 10.42 0.86 -6.67
CA PHE A 103 9.72 -0.11 -7.51
C PHE A 103 10.19 -0.03 -8.97
N ALA A 104 10.24 1.17 -9.54
CA ALA A 104 10.68 1.38 -10.92
C ALA A 104 12.10 0.86 -11.16
N GLN A 105 13.02 1.13 -10.23
CA GLN A 105 14.38 0.59 -10.27
C GLN A 105 14.40 -0.95 -10.23
N GLN A 106 13.54 -1.55 -9.40
CA GLN A 106 13.49 -3.01 -9.24
C GLN A 106 12.94 -3.75 -10.46
N VAL A 107 11.95 -3.16 -11.15
CA VAL A 107 11.33 -3.76 -12.36
C VAL A 107 12.14 -3.49 -13.63
N GLY A 108 12.92 -2.41 -13.68
CA GLY A 108 13.74 -2.05 -14.85
C GLY A 108 12.92 -1.93 -16.13
N ASP A 109 13.39 -2.53 -17.22
CA ASP A 109 12.75 -2.44 -18.55
C ASP A 109 11.59 -3.42 -18.77
N LEU A 110 11.11 -4.10 -17.71
CA LEU A 110 10.02 -5.07 -17.84
C LEU A 110 8.70 -4.37 -18.20
N ARG A 111 8.14 -4.76 -19.34
CA ARG A 111 6.86 -4.22 -19.84
C ARG A 111 5.65 -4.91 -19.22
N GLY A 112 4.55 -4.18 -19.15
CA GLY A 112 3.27 -4.69 -18.66
C GLY A 112 3.18 -4.78 -17.14
N ILE A 113 3.99 -3.98 -16.44
CA ILE A 113 4.00 -3.82 -14.99
C ILE A 113 3.98 -2.31 -14.70
N GLY A 114 3.28 -1.90 -13.65
CA GLY A 114 3.31 -0.53 -13.15
C GLY A 114 2.94 -0.50 -11.67
N ILE A 115 3.14 0.67 -11.05
CA ILE A 115 2.70 0.94 -9.68
C ILE A 115 2.08 2.34 -9.63
N ALA A 116 1.04 2.48 -8.82
CA ALA A 116 0.53 3.76 -8.36
C ALA A 116 0.62 3.76 -6.83
N ALA A 117 1.51 4.58 -6.28
CA ALA A 117 1.62 4.81 -4.85
C ALA A 117 0.99 6.17 -4.55
N ILE A 118 -0.07 6.17 -3.75
CA ILE A 118 -0.95 7.33 -3.56
C ILE A 118 -1.22 7.47 -2.07
N GLU A 119 -0.98 8.66 -1.54
CA GLU A 119 -1.44 9.09 -0.23
C GLU A 119 -2.88 9.61 -0.34
N THR A 120 -3.72 9.27 0.63
CA THR A 120 -5.15 9.65 0.64
C THR A 120 -5.40 11.03 1.24
N GLU A 121 -4.34 11.81 1.47
CA GLU A 121 -4.39 13.17 2.03
C GLU A 121 -4.27 14.27 0.96
#